data_AF-A0A521YR89-F1
#
_entry.id   AF-A0A521YR89-F1
#
_cell.length_a   1.000
_cell.length_b   1.000
_cell.length_c   1.000
_cell.angle_alpha   90.00
_cell.angle_beta   90.00
_cell.angle_gamma   90.00
#
_symmetry.space_group_name_H-M   'P 1'
#
loop_
_entity.id
_entity.type
_entity.pdbx_description
1 polymer ?
#
loop_
_entity_poly.entity_id
_entity_poly.type
_entity_poly.pdbx_seq_one_letter_code
_entity_poly.pdbx_strand_id
1 'polypeptide(L)'
;MAALAAGLAVAGAATLVWPAHYEATARVMLLRGVQEGSRIAKLEEAADDPQAAARAVMEKLRPYLAQNAVLVDAPTVMRRHPSLGLNLALGGSGGLALGVAWLAARRRARRPVRSERELVRALGEPLLALRPLAPQALRELCARLLEHWFTPQRRVLAIVSAQPGEGRTRLAAQLAAAFAAMGEKTLLIDGDFRAPALHRAFKLPNAHGLADLLDDRRVSVASAGTNLSVMVAGTPRADPLELLSRSRLPAFLAEARKHFRVVLIDTPAAARGPDFQMFAALAGGALAVTAQESADMQSLRGLHAGLQFCSARLVATVARRD
;
A
#
# COMPACT_ATOMS: atom_id res chain seq x y z
N MET A 1 -29.52 -5.02 45.05
CA MET A 1 -28.07 -5.29 45.20
C MET A 1 -27.33 -5.36 43.86
N ALA A 2 -27.87 -6.00 42.81
CA ALA A 2 -27.19 -6.07 41.49
C ALA A 2 -27.25 -4.79 40.65
N ALA A 3 -28.34 -4.00 40.72
CA ALA A 3 -28.47 -2.74 39.96
C ALA A 3 -27.55 -1.61 40.46
N LEU A 4 -27.13 -1.67 41.73
CA LEU A 4 -26.17 -0.72 42.34
C LEU A 4 -24.73 -0.98 41.87
N ALA A 5 -24.37 -2.23 41.55
CA ALA A 5 -23.02 -2.59 41.09
C ALA A 5 -22.77 -2.19 39.62
N ALA A 6 -23.81 -2.20 38.78
CA ALA A 6 -23.69 -1.80 37.38
C ALA A 6 -23.54 -0.28 37.18
N GLY A 7 -24.19 0.54 38.04
CA GLY A 7 -24.03 2.00 38.04
C GLY A 7 -22.65 2.47 38.51
N LEU A 8 -22.02 1.73 39.44
CA LEU A 8 -20.67 2.01 39.95
C LEU A 8 -19.57 1.77 38.90
N ALA A 9 -19.75 0.80 37.99
CA ALA A 9 -18.76 0.49 36.95
C ALA A 9 -18.70 1.56 35.84
N VAL A 10 -19.83 2.19 35.50
CA VAL A 10 -19.89 3.25 34.47
C VAL A 10 -19.39 4.60 35.02
N ALA A 11 -19.64 4.90 36.30
CA ALA A 11 -19.12 6.09 36.97
C ALA A 11 -17.59 6.04 37.20
N GLY A 12 -17.03 4.84 37.42
CA GLY A 12 -15.57 4.63 37.52
C GLY A 12 -14.82 4.84 36.21
N ALA A 13 -15.45 4.60 35.06
CA ALA A 13 -14.85 4.83 33.75
C ALA A 13 -14.83 6.32 33.35
N ALA A 14 -15.83 7.10 33.78
CA ALA A 14 -15.89 8.55 33.52
C ALA A 14 -14.89 9.35 34.37
N THR A 15 -14.68 8.96 35.63
CA THR A 15 -13.68 9.58 36.53
C THR A 15 -12.24 9.29 36.13
N LEU A 16 -11.99 8.27 35.31
CA LEU A 16 -10.67 7.99 34.72
C LEU A 16 -10.28 8.98 33.61
N VAL A 17 -11.27 9.59 32.94
CA VAL A 17 -11.04 10.50 31.81
C VAL A 17 -11.08 11.97 32.26
N TRP A 18 -11.79 12.26 33.37
CA TRP A 18 -11.84 13.59 33.96
C TRP A 18 -11.98 13.51 35.49
N PRO A 19 -10.87 13.45 36.25
CA PRO A 19 -10.95 13.30 37.69
C PRO A 19 -11.28 14.65 38.35
N ALA A 20 -12.28 14.65 39.21
CA ALA A 20 -12.47 15.71 40.19
C ALA A 20 -11.19 15.90 41.01
N HIS A 21 -10.73 17.14 41.14
CA HIS A 21 -9.37 17.46 41.60
C HIS A 21 -9.13 17.26 43.10
N TYR A 22 -10.18 17.08 43.90
CA TYR A 22 -10.10 17.00 45.35
C TYR A 22 -10.95 15.85 45.92
N GLU A 23 -10.41 15.15 46.91
CA GLU A 23 -11.09 14.09 47.65
C GLU A 23 -11.05 14.41 49.14
N ALA A 24 -12.20 14.44 49.78
CA ALA A 24 -12.34 14.70 51.21
C ALA A 24 -12.60 13.37 51.92
N THR A 25 -11.80 13.09 52.95
CA THR A 25 -11.93 11.90 53.78
C THR A 25 -12.24 12.28 55.21
N ALA A 26 -13.24 11.64 55.81
CA ALA A 26 -13.54 11.78 57.22
C ALA A 26 -13.61 10.42 57.91
N ARG A 27 -13.08 10.36 59.13
CA ARG A 27 -13.17 9.19 60.00
C ARG A 27 -14.10 9.50 61.16
N VAL A 28 -15.07 8.63 61.36
CA VAL A 28 -16.08 8.81 62.40
C VAL A 28 -16.20 7.55 63.22
N MET A 29 -16.22 7.71 64.55
CA MET A 29 -16.37 6.63 65.50
C MET A 29 -17.84 6.52 65.88
N LEU A 30 -18.45 5.41 65.46
CA LEU A 30 -19.82 5.08 65.78
C LEU A 30 -19.82 4.42 67.17
N LEU A 31 -20.45 5.08 68.14
CA LEU A 31 -20.60 4.60 69.51
C LEU A 31 -21.89 3.78 69.57
N ARG A 32 -21.78 2.45 69.53
CA ARG A 32 -22.91 1.59 69.92
C ARG A 32 -22.83 1.33 71.41
N GLY A 33 -24.00 1.20 72.04
CA GLY A 33 -24.16 1.12 73.49
C GLY A 33 -23.21 0.11 74.16
N VAL A 34 -23.09 0.25 75.49
CA VAL A 34 -22.04 -0.25 76.39
C VAL A 34 -21.60 -1.73 76.21
N GLN A 35 -22.36 -2.57 75.50
CA GLN A 35 -22.07 -3.99 75.28
C GLN A 35 -21.51 -4.35 73.87
N GLU A 36 -21.56 -3.48 72.86
CA GLU A 36 -21.19 -3.84 71.45
C GLU A 36 -19.86 -3.27 70.95
N GLY A 37 -19.22 -2.36 71.69
CA GLY A 37 -17.95 -1.74 71.30
C GLY A 37 -18.09 -0.72 70.15
N SER A 38 -17.07 0.14 70.03
CA SER A 38 -17.03 1.23 69.04
C SER A 38 -16.40 0.80 67.71
N ARG A 39 -16.95 1.24 66.57
CA ARG A 39 -16.36 1.02 65.23
C ARG A 39 -16.05 2.33 64.52
N ILE A 40 -14.90 2.39 63.86
CA ILE A 40 -14.50 3.54 63.03
C ILE A 40 -14.97 3.30 61.58
N ALA A 41 -15.78 4.21 61.05
CA ALA A 41 -16.19 4.24 59.65
C ALA A 41 -15.39 5.33 58.91
N LYS A 42 -15.00 5.05 57.67
CA LYS A 42 -14.31 5.98 56.77
C LYS A 42 -15.30 6.42 55.68
N LEU A 43 -15.50 7.72 55.52
CA LEU A 43 -16.32 8.31 54.45
C LEU A 43 -15.42 9.08 53.49
N GLU A 44 -15.63 8.91 52.18
CA GLU A 44 -14.83 9.51 51.11
C GLU A 44 -15.76 10.12 50.06
N GLU A 45 -15.58 11.40 49.72
CA GLU A 45 -16.28 12.05 48.61
C GLU A 45 -15.32 12.87 47.75
N ALA A 46 -15.51 12.87 46.44
CA ALA A 46 -14.71 13.62 45.48
C ALA A 46 -15.50 14.79 44.89
N ALA A 47 -14.87 15.97 44.76
CA ALA A 47 -15.44 17.13 44.09
C ALA A 47 -14.37 18.00 43.42
N ASP A 48 -14.78 18.88 42.50
CA ASP A 48 -13.88 19.73 41.72
C ASP A 48 -13.27 20.90 42.52
N ASP A 49 -13.90 21.27 43.64
CA ASP A 49 -13.49 22.33 44.55
C ASP A 49 -13.26 21.75 45.97
N PRO A 50 -12.15 22.09 46.66
CA PRO A 50 -11.90 21.64 48.03
C PRO A 50 -13.04 21.98 49.01
N GLN A 51 -13.70 23.13 48.85
CA GLN A 51 -14.83 23.48 49.71
C GLN A 51 -16.09 22.67 49.39
N ALA A 52 -16.29 22.30 48.13
CA ALA A 52 -17.38 21.42 47.71
C ALA A 52 -17.17 19.99 48.21
N ALA A 53 -15.93 19.47 48.16
CA ALA A 53 -15.59 18.14 48.66
C ALA A 53 -15.82 18.05 50.18
N ALA A 54 -15.35 19.05 50.94
CA ALA A 54 -15.58 19.11 52.38
C ALA A 54 -17.07 19.20 52.72
N ARG A 55 -17.85 20.02 51.99
CA ARG A 55 -19.30 20.14 52.18
C ARG A 55 -20.03 18.83 51.91
N ALA A 56 -19.72 18.14 50.82
CA ALA A 56 -20.35 16.87 50.45
C ALA A 56 -20.13 15.77 51.51
N VAL A 57 -18.92 15.67 52.06
CA VAL A 57 -18.63 14.74 53.16
C VAL A 57 -19.40 15.13 54.42
N MET A 58 -19.40 16.41 54.79
CA MET A 58 -20.10 16.89 55.98
C MET A 58 -21.62 16.72 55.90
N GLU A 59 -22.20 16.88 54.71
CA GLU A 59 -23.63 16.67 54.48
C GLU A 59 -24.02 15.20 54.67
N LYS A 60 -23.20 14.26 54.14
CA LYS A 60 -23.38 12.83 54.37
C LYS A 60 -23.11 12.38 55.81
N LEU A 61 -22.26 13.11 56.55
CA LEU A 61 -21.96 12.83 57.96
C LEU A 61 -23.02 13.32 58.94
N ARG A 62 -23.74 14.39 58.59
CA ARG A 62 -24.76 15.03 59.42
C ARG A 62 -25.76 14.07 60.09
N PRO A 63 -26.34 13.07 59.39
CA PRO A 63 -27.26 12.12 60.04
C PRO A 63 -26.58 11.18 61.05
N TYR A 64 -25.28 10.87 60.88
CA TYR A 64 -24.55 9.99 61.80
C TYR A 64 -24.14 10.69 63.08
N LEU A 65 -23.67 11.95 62.97
CA LEU A 65 -23.32 12.78 64.13
C LEU A 65 -24.53 13.11 65.02
N ALA A 66 -25.73 13.20 64.45
CA ALA A 66 -26.96 13.46 65.19
C ALA A 66 -27.47 12.28 66.03
N GLN A 67 -26.96 11.06 65.80
CA GLN A 67 -27.48 9.84 66.44
C GLN A 67 -26.57 9.34 67.57
N ASN A 68 -25.34 8.89 67.26
CA ASN A 68 -24.39 8.33 68.24
C ASN A 68 -23.00 8.19 67.60
N ALA A 69 -22.47 9.27 67.04
CA ALA A 69 -21.18 9.26 66.37
C ALA A 69 -20.33 10.45 66.81
N VAL A 70 -19.06 10.20 67.11
CA VAL A 70 -18.08 11.24 67.42
C VAL A 70 -17.11 11.33 66.26
N LEU A 71 -16.92 12.55 65.75
CA LEU A 71 -15.92 12.84 64.74
C LEU A 71 -14.53 12.61 65.36
N VAL A 72 -13.76 11.69 64.79
CA VAL A 72 -12.43 11.36 65.32
C VAL A 72 -11.41 12.40 64.86
N ASP A 73 -11.48 12.78 63.58
CA ASP A 73 -10.60 13.75 62.95
C ASP A 73 -11.41 14.68 62.03
N ALA A 74 -11.01 15.95 61.92
CA ALA A 74 -11.57 16.89 60.96
C ALA A 74 -11.38 16.38 59.50
N PRO A 75 -12.35 16.60 58.59
CA PRO A 75 -12.26 16.10 57.23
C PRO A 75 -10.99 16.61 56.54
N THR A 76 -10.15 15.68 56.08
CA THR A 76 -8.91 15.99 55.37
C THR A 76 -9.19 16.00 53.88
N VAL A 77 -8.92 17.14 53.25
CA VAL A 77 -9.09 17.32 51.79
C VAL A 77 -7.73 17.15 51.13
N MET A 78 -7.59 16.13 50.29
CA MET A 78 -6.37 15.87 49.54
C MET A 78 -6.57 16.17 48.06
N ARG A 79 -5.59 16.85 47.45
CA ARG A 79 -5.59 17.11 46.00
C ARG A 79 -5.16 15.84 45.27
N ARG A 80 -5.99 15.35 44.35
CA ARG A 80 -5.68 14.15 43.56
C ARG A 80 -4.91 14.57 42.32
N HIS A 81 -3.63 14.20 42.25
CA HIS A 81 -2.83 14.44 41.05
C HIS A 81 -3.13 13.35 40.02
N PRO A 82 -3.48 13.70 38.76
CA PRO A 82 -3.62 12.71 37.71
C PRO A 82 -2.28 11.97 37.55
N SER A 83 -2.31 10.64 37.58
CA SER A 83 -1.10 9.84 37.38
C SER A 83 -0.69 9.96 35.91
N LEU A 84 0.29 10.83 35.65
CA LEU A 84 0.84 11.08 34.31
C LEU A 84 1.17 9.77 33.59
N GLY A 85 1.74 8.79 34.31
CA GLY A 85 2.04 7.47 33.79
C GLY A 85 0.81 6.67 33.34
N LEU A 86 -0.31 6.74 34.07
CA LEU A 86 -1.55 6.03 33.70
C LEU A 86 -2.20 6.66 32.46
N ASN A 87 -2.24 8.00 32.41
CA ASN A 87 -2.81 8.71 31.26
C ASN A 87 -1.97 8.50 29.99
N LEU A 88 -0.63 8.50 30.13
CA LEU A 88 0.27 8.15 29.04
C LEU A 88 0.12 6.69 28.61
N ALA A 89 -0.06 5.76 29.56
CA ALA A 89 -0.29 4.35 29.24
C ALA A 89 -1.63 4.12 28.52
N LEU A 90 -2.71 4.77 28.96
CA LEU A 90 -4.03 4.68 28.34
C LEU A 90 -4.05 5.35 26.94
N GLY A 91 -3.46 6.54 26.81
CA GLY A 91 -3.33 7.23 25.53
C GLY A 91 -2.44 6.48 24.54
N GLY A 92 -1.30 5.95 25.02
CA GLY A 92 -0.38 5.16 24.21
C GLY A 92 -0.99 3.85 23.73
N SER A 93 -1.67 3.11 24.61
CA SER A 93 -2.33 1.84 24.24
C SER A 93 -3.53 2.08 23.32
N GLY A 94 -4.36 3.09 23.57
CA GLY A 94 -5.47 3.46 22.70
C GLY A 94 -5.01 3.91 21.31
N GLY A 95 -3.98 4.77 21.25
CA GLY A 95 -3.38 5.21 19.99
C GLY A 95 -2.76 4.06 19.19
N LEU A 96 -2.07 3.14 19.85
CA LEU A 96 -1.48 1.97 19.20
C LEU A 96 -2.56 1.00 18.69
N ALA A 97 -3.63 0.77 19.46
CA ALA A 97 -4.76 -0.05 19.04
C ALA A 97 -5.47 0.54 17.81
N LEU A 98 -5.75 1.84 17.81
CA LEU A 98 -6.33 2.54 16.65
C LEU A 98 -5.38 2.51 15.44
N GLY A 99 -4.07 2.72 15.65
CA GLY A 99 -3.08 2.64 14.59
C GLY A 99 -2.98 1.25 13.95
N VAL A 100 -2.99 0.19 14.78
CA VAL A 100 -3.01 -1.20 14.32
C VAL A 100 -4.30 -1.52 13.59
N ALA A 101 -5.46 -1.09 14.13
CA ALA A 101 -6.76 -1.28 13.48
C ALA A 101 -6.82 -0.58 12.11
N TRP A 102 -6.32 0.66 12.01
CA TRP A 102 -6.23 1.39 10.75
C TRP A 102 -5.29 0.71 9.75
N LEU A 103 -4.12 0.24 10.20
CA LEU A 103 -3.18 -0.49 9.36
C LEU A 103 -3.78 -1.82 8.86
N ALA A 104 -4.49 -2.56 9.72
CA ALA A 104 -5.17 -3.80 9.38
C ALA A 104 -6.33 -3.57 8.39
N ALA A 105 -7.11 -2.51 8.58
CA ALA A 105 -8.16 -2.09 7.65
C ALA A 105 -7.58 -1.74 6.27
N ARG A 106 -6.46 -1.01 6.23
CA ARG A 106 -5.75 -0.65 4.99
C ARG A 106 -5.18 -1.89 4.27
N ARG A 107 -4.75 -2.91 5.01
CA ARG A 107 -4.33 -4.21 4.44
C ARG A 107 -5.51 -4.99 3.85
N ARG A 108 -6.67 -5.02 4.52
CA ARG A 108 -7.89 -5.69 4.00
C ARG A 108 -8.47 -5.03 2.74
N ALA A 109 -8.23 -3.74 2.55
CA ALA A 109 -8.67 -3.02 1.35
C ALA A 109 -7.98 -3.51 0.07
N ARG A 110 -6.78 -4.09 0.17
CA ARG A 110 -6.11 -4.74 -0.97
C ARG A 110 -6.61 -6.17 -1.10
N ARG A 111 -7.47 -6.43 -2.07
CA ARG A 111 -7.97 -7.78 -2.35
C ARG A 111 -7.09 -8.40 -3.44
N PRO A 112 -6.18 -9.34 -3.09
CA PRO A 112 -5.32 -9.98 -4.07
C PRO A 112 -6.18 -10.79 -5.05
N VAL A 113 -5.79 -10.82 -6.31
CA VAL A 113 -6.50 -11.60 -7.34
C VAL A 113 -6.19 -13.07 -7.21
N ARG A 114 -7.19 -13.89 -6.87
CA ARG A 114 -6.96 -15.31 -6.55
C ARG A 114 -7.23 -16.25 -7.72
N SER A 115 -8.01 -15.81 -8.71
CA SER A 115 -8.44 -16.67 -9.81
C SER A 115 -8.23 -16.07 -11.20
N GLU A 116 -8.02 -16.94 -12.17
CA GLU A 116 -8.03 -16.63 -13.61
C GLU A 116 -9.28 -15.86 -14.03
N ARG A 117 -10.45 -16.27 -13.55
CA ARG A 117 -11.73 -15.62 -13.86
C ARG A 117 -11.78 -14.18 -13.36
N GLU A 118 -11.16 -13.87 -12.22
CA GLU A 118 -11.07 -12.50 -11.71
C GLU A 118 -10.14 -11.62 -12.56
N LEU A 119 -9.03 -12.19 -13.04
CA LEU A 119 -8.11 -11.54 -13.98
C LEU A 119 -8.79 -11.20 -15.31
N VAL A 120 -9.48 -12.18 -15.91
CA VAL A 120 -10.28 -12.00 -17.13
C VAL A 120 -11.38 -10.95 -16.89
N ARG A 121 -12.09 -10.97 -15.76
CA ARG A 121 -13.08 -9.92 -15.45
C ARG A 121 -12.46 -8.53 -15.28
N ALA A 122 -11.23 -8.43 -14.77
CA ALA A 122 -10.57 -7.15 -14.52
C ALA A 122 -10.00 -6.51 -15.79
N LEU A 123 -9.53 -7.33 -16.73
CA LEU A 123 -8.75 -6.91 -17.90
C LEU A 123 -9.46 -7.20 -19.24
N GLY A 124 -10.58 -7.93 -19.25
CA GLY A 124 -11.32 -8.37 -20.44
C GLY A 124 -11.00 -9.82 -20.85
N GLU A 125 -11.39 -10.23 -22.06
CA GLU A 125 -11.06 -11.53 -22.68
C GLU A 125 -9.80 -11.47 -23.61
N PRO A 126 -8.59 -11.08 -23.16
CA PRO A 126 -7.38 -11.24 -23.94
C PRO A 126 -6.76 -12.63 -23.73
N LEU A 127 -5.80 -12.96 -24.57
CA LEU A 127 -5.00 -14.18 -24.49
C LEU A 127 -4.36 -14.32 -23.08
N LEU A 128 -4.91 -15.16 -22.21
CA LEU A 128 -4.35 -15.38 -20.88
C LEU A 128 -3.28 -16.47 -20.92
N ALA A 129 -2.09 -16.17 -20.42
CA ALA A 129 -1.02 -17.15 -20.22
C ALA A 129 -0.61 -17.13 -18.74
N LEU A 130 -1.10 -18.10 -17.97
CA LEU A 130 -0.92 -18.12 -16.51
C LEU A 130 0.46 -18.63 -16.04
N ARG A 131 1.32 -19.10 -16.95
CA ARG A 131 2.59 -19.74 -16.55
C ARG A 131 3.69 -19.82 -17.63
N PRO A 132 4.23 -18.71 -18.16
CA PRO A 132 5.30 -18.77 -19.15
C PRO A 132 6.71 -19.05 -18.57
N LEU A 133 6.82 -19.64 -17.38
CA LEU A 133 8.13 -19.91 -16.76
C LEU A 133 8.88 -21.07 -17.45
N ALA A 134 8.17 -22.00 -18.07
CA ALA A 134 8.80 -23.08 -18.82
C ALA A 134 9.19 -22.60 -20.24
N PRO A 135 10.37 -22.98 -20.77
CA PRO A 135 10.80 -22.61 -22.12
C PRO A 135 9.81 -23.01 -23.23
N GLN A 136 9.01 -24.06 -23.03
CA GLN A 136 7.97 -24.47 -23.96
C GLN A 136 6.77 -23.52 -23.93
N ALA A 137 6.27 -23.17 -22.75
CA ALA A 137 5.17 -22.22 -22.57
C ALA A 137 5.51 -20.82 -23.11
N LEU A 138 6.77 -20.41 -22.95
CA LEU A 138 7.26 -19.16 -23.52
C LEU A 138 7.27 -19.19 -25.06
N ARG A 139 7.71 -20.30 -25.67
CA ARG A 139 7.66 -20.50 -27.13
C ARG A 139 6.22 -20.53 -27.65
N GLU A 140 5.31 -21.17 -26.94
CA GLU A 140 3.89 -21.18 -27.30
C GLU A 140 3.28 -19.78 -27.24
N LEU A 141 3.59 -19.01 -26.18
CA LEU A 141 3.19 -17.61 -26.09
C LEU A 141 3.75 -16.79 -27.26
N CYS A 142 5.04 -16.95 -27.59
CA CYS A 142 5.65 -16.30 -28.74
C CYS A 142 4.94 -16.67 -30.06
N ALA A 143 4.66 -17.95 -30.30
CA ALA A 143 3.96 -18.40 -31.51
C ALA A 143 2.57 -17.75 -31.63
N ARG A 144 1.79 -17.75 -30.55
CA ARG A 144 0.46 -17.12 -30.53
C ARG A 144 0.54 -15.60 -30.73
N LEU A 145 1.53 -14.93 -30.15
CA LEU A 145 1.76 -13.50 -30.38
C LEU A 145 2.18 -13.21 -31.82
N LEU A 146 3.00 -14.06 -32.44
CA LEU A 146 3.37 -13.93 -33.86
C LEU A 146 2.15 -14.04 -34.77
N GLU A 147 1.26 -14.97 -34.47
CA GLU A 147 0.04 -15.22 -35.24
C GLU A 147 -1.00 -14.09 -35.08
N HIS A 148 -1.26 -13.64 -33.85
CA HIS A 148 -2.41 -12.78 -33.56
C HIS A 148 -2.08 -11.28 -33.52
N TRP A 149 -0.83 -10.92 -33.16
CA TRP A 149 -0.42 -9.54 -33.01
C TRP A 149 0.59 -9.11 -34.07
N PHE A 150 1.72 -9.83 -34.15
CA PHE A 150 2.83 -9.39 -34.98
C PHE A 150 2.54 -9.63 -36.47
N THR A 151 2.05 -8.60 -37.14
CA THR A 151 1.75 -8.56 -38.59
C THR A 151 2.74 -7.64 -39.29
N PRO A 152 2.80 -7.60 -40.64
CA PRO A 152 3.68 -6.64 -41.34
C PRO A 152 3.48 -5.19 -40.88
N GLN A 153 2.25 -4.82 -40.50
CA GLN A 153 1.86 -3.48 -40.02
C GLN A 153 2.03 -3.30 -38.51
N ARG A 154 1.95 -4.38 -37.72
CA ARG A 154 2.11 -4.34 -36.24
C ARG A 154 3.35 -5.12 -35.85
N ARG A 155 4.43 -4.40 -35.54
CA ARG A 155 5.70 -5.02 -35.13
C ARG A 155 6.14 -4.64 -33.72
N VAL A 156 5.40 -3.76 -33.05
CA VAL A 156 5.75 -3.23 -31.72
C VAL A 156 4.74 -3.72 -30.70
N LEU A 157 5.21 -4.11 -29.53
CA LEU A 157 4.37 -4.52 -28.41
C LEU A 157 4.94 -3.94 -27.10
N ALA A 158 4.14 -3.20 -26.36
CA ALA A 158 4.52 -2.70 -25.04
C ALA A 158 4.31 -3.81 -24.00
N ILE A 159 5.24 -3.95 -23.07
CA ILE A 159 5.10 -4.85 -21.93
C ILE A 159 4.85 -3.97 -20.72
N VAL A 160 3.69 -4.16 -20.08
CA VAL A 160 3.16 -3.26 -19.05
C VAL A 160 2.86 -4.04 -17.76
N SER A 161 2.87 -3.36 -16.63
CA SER A 161 2.47 -3.94 -15.34
C SER A 161 1.82 -2.86 -14.49
N ALA A 162 0.94 -3.28 -13.57
CA ALA A 162 0.26 -2.34 -12.70
C ALA A 162 1.21 -1.83 -11.60
N GLN A 163 2.02 -2.72 -11.04
CA GLN A 163 2.92 -2.46 -9.93
C GLN A 163 4.39 -2.75 -10.28
N PRO A 164 5.35 -2.10 -9.60
CA PRO A 164 6.74 -2.53 -9.62
C PRO A 164 6.90 -3.94 -9.05
N GLY A 165 7.90 -4.68 -9.51
CA GLY A 165 8.19 -6.02 -8.97
C GLY A 165 7.36 -7.16 -9.55
N GLU A 166 6.35 -6.88 -10.38
CA GLU A 166 5.59 -7.92 -11.11
C GLU A 166 6.43 -8.64 -12.19
N GLY A 167 7.73 -8.28 -12.31
CA GLY A 167 8.78 -8.84 -13.17
C GLY A 167 8.46 -8.81 -14.67
N ARG A 168 7.78 -7.75 -15.07
CA ARG A 168 7.66 -7.23 -16.43
C ARG A 168 8.99 -7.25 -17.20
N THR A 169 10.04 -6.63 -16.67
CA THR A 169 11.40 -6.62 -17.27
C THR A 169 11.97 -8.02 -17.48
N ARG A 170 11.78 -8.93 -16.52
CA ARG A 170 12.24 -10.32 -16.65
C ARG A 170 11.51 -11.03 -17.77
N LEU A 171 10.18 -10.91 -17.83
CA LEU A 171 9.39 -11.48 -18.91
C LEU A 171 9.76 -10.86 -20.26
N ALA A 172 9.99 -9.56 -20.33
CA ALA A 172 10.42 -8.86 -21.53
C ALA A 172 11.72 -9.43 -22.09
N ALA A 173 12.74 -9.61 -21.23
CA ALA A 173 14.01 -10.21 -21.60
C ALA A 173 13.83 -11.68 -22.06
N GLN A 174 13.02 -12.46 -21.35
CA GLN A 174 12.74 -13.85 -21.70
C GLN A 174 12.03 -13.97 -23.06
N LEU A 175 10.97 -13.17 -23.28
CA LEU A 175 10.26 -13.12 -24.56
C LEU A 175 11.18 -12.71 -25.70
N ALA A 176 12.01 -11.69 -25.50
CA ALA A 176 12.94 -11.23 -26.52
C ALA A 176 13.94 -12.34 -26.92
N ALA A 177 14.50 -13.05 -25.94
CA ALA A 177 15.37 -14.19 -26.19
C ALA A 177 14.63 -15.35 -26.88
N ALA A 178 13.38 -15.62 -26.52
CA ALA A 178 12.57 -16.66 -27.15
C ALA A 178 12.23 -16.35 -28.61
N PHE A 179 11.82 -15.13 -28.94
CA PHE A 179 11.62 -14.70 -30.33
C PHE A 179 12.90 -14.80 -31.15
N ALA A 180 14.03 -14.34 -30.60
CA ALA A 180 15.32 -14.43 -31.26
C ALA A 180 15.74 -15.89 -31.52
N ALA A 181 15.51 -16.79 -30.54
CA ALA A 181 15.75 -18.22 -30.68
C ALA A 181 14.83 -18.91 -31.69
N MET A 182 13.64 -18.35 -31.95
CA MET A 182 12.74 -18.78 -33.03
C MET A 182 13.15 -18.23 -34.41
N GLY A 183 14.26 -17.48 -34.50
CA GLY A 183 14.77 -16.93 -35.75
C GLY A 183 14.30 -15.50 -36.06
N GLU A 184 13.49 -14.90 -35.19
CA GLU A 184 12.90 -13.59 -35.45
C GLU A 184 13.84 -12.45 -35.07
N LYS A 185 14.10 -11.53 -36.00
CA LYS A 185 14.86 -10.30 -35.72
C LYS A 185 14.13 -9.48 -34.67
N THR A 186 14.69 -9.45 -33.47
CA THR A 186 14.04 -8.94 -32.26
C THR A 186 14.82 -7.77 -31.68
N LEU A 187 14.13 -6.66 -31.43
CA LEU A 187 14.64 -5.52 -30.67
C LEU A 187 13.91 -5.43 -29.34
N LEU A 188 14.66 -5.37 -28.25
CA LEU A 188 14.14 -5.10 -26.91
C LEU A 188 14.60 -3.70 -26.45
N ILE A 189 13.66 -2.86 -26.04
CA ILE A 189 13.90 -1.47 -25.65
C ILE A 189 13.58 -1.30 -24.17
N ASP A 190 14.49 -0.68 -23.41
CA ASP A 190 14.26 -0.24 -22.03
C ASP A 190 13.60 1.15 -22.06
N GLY A 191 12.28 1.19 -21.86
CA GLY A 191 11.50 2.41 -21.74
C GLY A 191 11.29 2.87 -20.29
N ASP A 192 11.77 2.13 -19.28
CA ASP A 192 11.65 2.53 -17.87
C ASP A 192 12.81 3.47 -17.48
N PHE A 193 12.69 4.76 -17.83
CA PHE A 193 13.68 5.77 -17.43
C PHE A 193 13.76 5.99 -15.91
N ARG A 194 12.74 5.58 -15.15
CA ARG A 194 12.66 5.79 -13.70
C ARG A 194 13.42 4.73 -12.91
N ALA A 195 13.37 3.48 -13.34
CA ALA A 195 14.28 2.44 -12.83
C ALA A 195 14.71 1.49 -13.96
N PRO A 196 15.66 1.92 -14.80
CA PRO A 196 16.13 1.12 -15.92
C PRO A 196 16.83 -0.14 -15.41
N ALA A 197 16.58 -1.26 -16.09
CA ALA A 197 16.97 -2.58 -15.59
C ALA A 197 17.52 -3.50 -16.67
N LEU A 198 17.26 -3.25 -17.96
CA LEU A 198 17.73 -4.14 -19.03
C LEU A 198 19.25 -4.14 -19.16
N HIS A 199 19.90 -2.99 -18.95
CA HIS A 199 21.36 -2.93 -18.96
C HIS A 199 21.99 -3.90 -17.94
N ARG A 200 21.37 -4.11 -16.77
CA ARG A 200 21.85 -5.08 -15.77
C ARG A 200 21.55 -6.51 -16.19
N ALA A 201 20.35 -6.74 -16.72
CA ALA A 201 19.92 -8.06 -17.20
C ALA A 201 20.85 -8.60 -18.30
N PHE A 202 21.33 -7.71 -19.19
CA PHE A 202 22.20 -8.06 -20.32
C PHE A 202 23.69 -7.73 -20.11
N LYS A 203 24.08 -7.24 -18.92
CA LYS A 203 25.46 -6.83 -18.59
C LYS A 203 26.04 -5.80 -19.57
N LEU A 204 25.23 -4.80 -19.92
CA LEU A 204 25.58 -3.72 -20.84
C LEU A 204 25.83 -2.40 -20.08
N PRO A 205 26.64 -1.48 -20.61
CA PRO A 205 26.71 -0.11 -20.11
C PRO A 205 25.38 0.61 -20.35
N ASN A 206 24.90 1.37 -19.35
CA ASN A 206 23.67 2.17 -19.49
C ASN A 206 23.99 3.60 -19.98
N ALA A 207 24.55 3.71 -21.17
CA ALA A 207 24.89 4.97 -21.82
C ALA A 207 24.49 4.92 -23.30
N HIS A 208 24.25 6.09 -23.90
CA HIS A 208 23.87 6.19 -25.32
C HIS A 208 22.61 5.39 -25.65
N GLY A 209 21.61 5.45 -24.77
CA GLY A 209 20.38 4.67 -24.88
C GLY A 209 19.22 5.44 -25.50
N LEU A 210 18.00 5.00 -25.19
CA LEU A 210 16.78 5.63 -25.68
C LEU A 210 16.67 7.10 -25.25
N ALA A 211 17.01 7.44 -24.01
CA ALA A 211 16.97 8.83 -23.52
C ALA A 211 17.90 9.73 -24.35
N ASP A 212 19.09 9.25 -24.68
CA ASP A 212 20.07 9.97 -25.48
C ASP A 212 19.59 10.17 -26.93
N LEU A 213 18.91 9.16 -27.50
CA LEU A 213 18.23 9.26 -28.80
C LEU A 213 17.22 10.41 -28.81
N LEU A 214 16.40 10.52 -27.76
CA LEU A 214 15.37 11.56 -27.67
C LEU A 214 15.98 12.98 -27.54
N ASP A 215 17.24 13.08 -27.15
CA ASP A 215 18.04 14.31 -27.09
C ASP A 215 18.91 14.60 -28.31
N ASP A 216 18.75 13.86 -29.42
CA ASP A 216 19.60 14.00 -30.63
C ASP A 216 21.05 13.55 -30.44
N ARG A 217 21.32 12.77 -29.41
CA ARG A 217 22.67 12.28 -29.14
C ARG A 217 22.86 10.93 -29.82
N ARG A 218 24.13 10.55 -29.97
CA ARG A 218 24.50 9.23 -30.49
C ARG A 218 23.88 8.14 -29.61
N VAL A 219 23.41 7.10 -30.29
CA VAL A 219 22.69 5.96 -29.70
C VAL A 219 23.47 4.69 -30.01
N SER A 220 23.38 3.71 -29.13
CA SER A 220 23.94 2.38 -29.33
C SER A 220 22.85 1.35 -29.11
N VAL A 221 22.70 0.45 -30.09
CA VAL A 221 21.90 -0.76 -29.97
C VAL A 221 22.88 -1.91 -29.85
N ALA A 222 22.91 -2.57 -28.70
CA ALA A 222 23.81 -3.67 -28.44
C ALA A 222 23.27 -4.96 -29.06
N SER A 223 24.13 -5.73 -29.72
CA SER A 223 23.82 -7.12 -30.07
C SER A 223 23.92 -7.98 -28.81
N ALA A 224 22.86 -8.72 -28.48
CA ALA A 224 22.78 -9.59 -27.32
C ALA A 224 22.59 -11.06 -27.73
N GLY A 225 23.21 -11.46 -28.85
CA GLY A 225 23.15 -12.79 -29.43
C GLY A 225 22.59 -12.79 -30.85
N THR A 226 22.36 -13.98 -31.41
CA THR A 226 21.79 -14.13 -32.75
C THR A 226 20.36 -13.60 -32.75
N ASN A 227 20.03 -12.72 -33.69
CA ASN A 227 18.71 -12.10 -33.87
C ASN A 227 18.19 -11.26 -32.69
N LEU A 228 18.99 -11.00 -31.64
CA LEU A 228 18.57 -10.19 -30.51
C LEU A 228 19.39 -8.90 -30.42
N SER A 229 18.69 -7.78 -30.45
CA SER A 229 19.22 -6.44 -30.23
C SER A 229 18.58 -5.82 -28.99
N VAL A 230 19.37 -5.10 -28.19
CA VAL A 230 18.91 -4.46 -26.96
C VAL A 230 19.27 -2.98 -27.00
N MET A 231 18.27 -2.12 -26.79
CA MET A 231 18.43 -0.70 -26.54
C MET A 231 18.20 -0.44 -25.06
N VAL A 232 19.25 0.00 -24.37
CA VAL A 232 19.19 0.40 -22.95
C VAL A 232 18.49 1.76 -22.80
N ALA A 233 18.10 2.12 -21.59
CA ALA A 233 17.39 3.37 -21.33
C ALA A 233 18.30 4.59 -21.55
N GLY A 234 19.60 4.46 -21.25
CA GLY A 234 20.59 5.51 -21.43
C GLY A 234 20.74 6.41 -20.21
N THR A 235 21.28 7.60 -20.42
CA THR A 235 21.61 8.53 -19.34
C THR A 235 20.36 8.99 -18.57
N PRO A 236 20.31 8.81 -17.23
CA PRO A 236 19.16 9.23 -16.41
C PRO A 236 18.84 10.71 -16.57
N ARG A 237 17.55 11.05 -16.56
CA ARG A 237 17.06 12.44 -16.64
C ARG A 237 16.06 12.73 -15.54
N ALA A 238 15.96 14.01 -15.18
CA ALA A 238 15.09 14.48 -14.10
C ALA A 238 13.60 14.30 -14.42
N ASP A 239 13.19 14.59 -15.68
CA ASP A 239 11.82 14.40 -16.14
C ASP A 239 11.72 13.51 -17.39
N PRO A 240 11.29 12.25 -17.23
CA PRO A 240 11.03 11.34 -18.34
C PRO A 240 9.92 11.79 -19.31
N LEU A 241 8.91 12.53 -18.83
CA LEU A 241 7.75 12.89 -19.66
C LEU A 241 8.10 13.95 -20.70
N GLU A 242 8.95 14.90 -20.33
CA GLU A 242 9.46 15.91 -21.26
C GLU A 242 10.16 15.25 -22.45
N LEU A 243 11.01 14.24 -22.21
CA LEU A 243 11.70 13.49 -23.27
C LEU A 243 10.72 12.74 -24.17
N LEU A 244 9.72 12.09 -23.57
CA LEU A 244 8.73 11.28 -24.27
C LEU A 244 7.76 12.11 -25.12
N SER A 245 7.55 13.38 -24.77
CA SER A 245 6.71 14.31 -25.55
C SER A 245 7.34 14.73 -26.89
N ARG A 246 8.63 14.46 -27.08
CA ARG A 246 9.36 14.84 -28.30
C ARG A 246 9.02 13.90 -29.46
N SER A 247 9.00 14.45 -30.66
CA SER A 247 8.60 13.75 -31.91
C SER A 247 9.57 12.65 -32.39
N ARG A 248 10.65 12.35 -31.65
CA ARG A 248 11.66 11.37 -32.05
C ARG A 248 11.29 9.92 -31.78
N LEU A 249 10.56 9.63 -30.70
CA LEU A 249 10.19 8.26 -30.37
C LEU A 249 9.33 7.61 -31.49
N PRO A 250 8.31 8.28 -32.06
CA PRO A 250 7.57 7.75 -33.21
C PRO A 250 8.45 7.46 -34.43
N ALA A 251 9.38 8.37 -34.77
CA ALA A 251 10.28 8.22 -35.91
C ALA A 251 11.24 7.04 -35.72
N PHE A 252 11.82 6.90 -34.52
CA PHE A 252 12.67 5.77 -34.17
C PHE A 252 11.91 4.44 -34.27
N LEU A 253 10.70 4.36 -33.71
CA LEU A 253 9.89 3.14 -33.81
C LEU A 253 9.48 2.82 -35.25
N ALA A 254 9.22 3.83 -36.08
CA ALA A 254 8.97 3.64 -37.51
C ALA A 254 10.18 3.02 -38.22
N GLU A 255 11.39 3.44 -37.89
CA GLU A 255 12.62 2.89 -38.45
C GLU A 255 12.93 1.48 -37.92
N ALA A 256 12.73 1.25 -36.62
CA ALA A 256 12.89 -0.06 -36.00
C ALA A 256 11.96 -1.10 -36.63
N ARG A 257 10.71 -0.73 -36.96
CA ARG A 257 9.75 -1.60 -37.65
C ARG A 257 10.26 -2.10 -39.00
N LYS A 258 11.13 -1.37 -39.70
CA LYS A 258 11.70 -1.80 -40.99
C LYS A 258 12.74 -2.90 -40.82
N HIS A 259 13.51 -2.82 -39.74
CA HIS A 259 14.68 -3.69 -39.50
C HIS A 259 14.37 -4.93 -38.66
N PHE A 260 13.39 -4.82 -37.76
CA PHE A 260 13.02 -5.87 -36.82
C PHE A 260 11.62 -6.40 -37.12
N ARG A 261 11.43 -7.72 -37.01
CA ARG A 261 10.12 -8.36 -37.07
C ARG A 261 9.34 -8.11 -35.77
N VAL A 262 10.06 -8.13 -34.65
CA VAL A 262 9.52 -8.01 -33.30
C VAL A 262 10.26 -6.88 -32.57
N VAL A 263 9.50 -5.93 -32.04
CA VAL A 263 9.99 -4.85 -31.18
C VAL A 263 9.22 -4.91 -29.86
N LEU A 264 9.92 -5.20 -28.77
CA LEU A 264 9.36 -5.23 -27.42
C LEU A 264 9.82 -4.00 -26.66
N ILE A 265 8.90 -3.35 -25.95
CA ILE A 265 9.22 -2.19 -25.10
C ILE A 265 8.92 -2.55 -23.65
N ASP A 266 9.94 -2.63 -22.81
CA ASP A 266 9.76 -2.69 -21.36
C ASP A 266 9.42 -1.29 -20.85
N THR A 267 8.18 -1.09 -20.38
CA THR A 267 7.67 0.23 -19.98
C THR A 267 7.81 0.44 -18.47
N PRO A 268 7.68 1.63 -17.87
CA PRO A 268 7.56 1.75 -16.42
C PRO A 268 6.24 1.19 -15.88
N ALA A 269 6.17 0.91 -14.57
CA ALA A 269 4.94 0.38 -13.97
C ALA A 269 3.88 1.49 -13.90
N ALA A 270 2.61 1.17 -14.11
CA ALA A 270 1.53 2.17 -14.08
C ALA A 270 1.46 2.94 -12.76
N ALA A 271 1.77 2.29 -11.63
CA ALA A 271 1.85 2.93 -10.32
C ALA A 271 2.95 4.00 -10.19
N ARG A 272 3.92 4.08 -11.12
CA ARG A 272 4.99 5.08 -11.13
C ARG A 272 4.68 6.34 -11.93
N GLY A 273 3.61 6.32 -12.72
CA GLY A 273 3.23 7.45 -13.56
C GLY A 273 2.65 7.02 -14.92
N PRO A 274 2.23 8.00 -15.72
CA PRO A 274 1.55 7.76 -16.99
C PRO A 274 2.51 7.42 -18.16
N ASP A 275 3.83 7.46 -17.96
CA ASP A 275 4.82 7.30 -19.04
C ASP A 275 4.60 6.01 -19.88
N PHE A 276 4.13 4.92 -19.26
CA PHE A 276 3.84 3.67 -19.96
C PHE A 276 2.77 3.84 -21.05
N GLN A 277 1.85 4.79 -20.88
CA GLN A 277 0.77 5.07 -21.82
C GLN A 277 1.32 5.57 -23.15
N MET A 278 2.40 6.37 -23.14
CA MET A 278 3.05 6.85 -24.36
C MET A 278 3.60 5.69 -25.18
N PHE A 279 4.32 4.77 -24.53
CA PHE A 279 4.84 3.58 -25.18
C PHE A 279 3.72 2.65 -25.66
N ALA A 280 2.68 2.45 -24.86
CA ALA A 280 1.53 1.62 -25.22
C ALA A 280 0.75 2.22 -26.42
N ALA A 281 0.56 3.54 -26.45
CA ALA A 281 -0.09 4.24 -27.56
C ALA A 281 0.69 4.07 -28.87
N LEU A 282 2.01 4.27 -28.82
CA LEU A 282 2.88 4.13 -30.00
C LEU A 282 3.02 2.68 -30.45
N ALA A 283 2.97 1.72 -29.53
CA ALA A 283 2.92 0.30 -29.85
C ALA A 283 1.57 -0.11 -30.46
N GLY A 284 0.48 0.56 -30.07
CA GLY A 284 -0.90 0.21 -30.41
C GLY A 284 -1.43 -1.01 -29.66
N GLY A 285 -0.57 -1.71 -28.91
CA GLY A 285 -0.96 -2.87 -28.12
C GLY A 285 0.01 -3.15 -26.98
N ALA A 286 -0.52 -3.82 -25.96
CA ALA A 286 0.19 -4.12 -24.74
C ALA A 286 0.02 -5.58 -24.30
N LEU A 287 1.08 -6.14 -23.72
CA LEU A 287 1.10 -7.38 -22.96
C LEU A 287 1.14 -7.02 -21.47
N ALA A 288 0.08 -7.29 -20.73
CA ALA A 288 0.05 -7.04 -19.30
C ALA A 288 0.74 -8.17 -18.53
N VAL A 289 1.54 -7.81 -17.53
CA VAL A 289 2.20 -8.73 -16.62
C VAL A 289 1.70 -8.46 -15.21
N THR A 290 1.29 -9.53 -14.53
CA THR A 290 0.67 -9.45 -13.21
C THR A 290 1.21 -10.56 -12.32
N ALA A 291 1.57 -10.23 -11.08
CA ALA A 291 1.99 -11.24 -10.10
C ALA A 291 0.75 -11.73 -9.35
N GLN A 292 0.39 -13.01 -9.47
CA GLN A 292 -0.90 -13.53 -9.02
C GLN A 292 -1.15 -13.29 -7.51
N GLU A 293 -0.12 -13.36 -6.67
CA GLU A 293 -0.29 -13.25 -5.21
C GLU A 293 -0.26 -11.81 -4.68
N SER A 294 0.29 -10.87 -5.46
CA SER A 294 0.46 -9.46 -5.05
C SER A 294 -0.34 -8.47 -5.88
N ALA A 295 -0.95 -8.91 -6.98
CA ALA A 295 -1.81 -8.09 -7.82
C ALA A 295 -3.11 -7.73 -7.11
N ASP A 296 -3.37 -6.43 -6.99
CA ASP A 296 -4.58 -5.88 -6.41
C ASP A 296 -5.56 -5.45 -7.51
N MET A 297 -6.84 -5.75 -7.34
CA MET A 297 -7.89 -5.47 -8.34
C MET A 297 -7.98 -4.00 -8.72
N GLN A 298 -7.76 -3.08 -7.78
CA GLN A 298 -7.78 -1.64 -8.07
C GLN A 298 -6.61 -1.24 -8.96
N SER A 299 -5.44 -1.83 -8.74
CA SER A 299 -4.24 -1.60 -9.55
C SER A 299 -4.43 -2.11 -10.99
N LEU A 300 -4.99 -3.30 -11.17
CA LEU A 300 -5.28 -3.86 -12.51
C LEU A 300 -6.33 -3.03 -13.27
N ARG A 301 -7.38 -2.56 -12.57
CA ARG A 301 -8.37 -1.66 -13.17
C ARG A 301 -7.74 -0.33 -13.60
N GLY A 302 -6.84 0.22 -12.78
CA GLY A 302 -6.08 1.43 -13.13
C GLY A 302 -5.21 1.24 -14.37
N LEU A 303 -4.52 0.10 -14.47
CA LEU A 303 -3.76 -0.26 -15.67
C LEU A 303 -4.67 -0.36 -16.91
N HIS A 304 -5.78 -1.09 -16.80
CA HIS A 304 -6.75 -1.23 -17.89
C HIS A 304 -7.34 0.11 -18.33
N ALA A 305 -7.75 0.96 -17.39
CA ALA A 305 -8.25 2.30 -17.68
C ALA A 305 -7.18 3.16 -18.38
N GLY A 306 -5.90 3.04 -17.99
CA GLY A 306 -4.80 3.72 -18.66
C GLY A 306 -4.57 3.25 -20.10
N LEU A 307 -4.69 1.95 -20.36
CA LEU A 307 -4.62 1.39 -21.72
C LEU A 307 -5.80 1.83 -22.59
N GLN A 308 -7.01 1.88 -22.01
CA GLN A 308 -8.19 2.41 -22.69
C GLN A 308 -8.03 3.90 -23.03
N PHE A 309 -7.53 4.69 -22.08
CA PHE A 309 -7.28 6.12 -22.28
C PHE A 309 -6.33 6.39 -23.46
N CYS A 310 -5.26 5.59 -23.59
CA CYS A 310 -4.32 5.72 -24.69
C CYS A 310 -4.66 4.89 -25.94
N SER A 311 -5.88 4.32 -26.00
CA SER A 311 -6.37 3.49 -27.10
C SER A 311 -5.46 2.30 -27.46
N ALA A 312 -4.67 1.81 -26.51
CA ALA A 312 -3.82 0.64 -26.69
C ALA A 312 -4.61 -0.64 -26.44
N ARG A 313 -4.59 -1.57 -27.40
CA ARG A 313 -5.25 -2.86 -27.25
C ARG A 313 -4.51 -3.73 -26.25
N LEU A 314 -5.19 -4.22 -25.22
CA LEU A 314 -4.65 -5.31 -24.41
C LEU A 314 -4.65 -6.60 -25.24
N VAL A 315 -3.47 -7.08 -25.61
CA VAL A 315 -3.28 -8.24 -26.50
C VAL A 315 -3.38 -9.54 -25.72
N ALA A 316 -2.71 -9.56 -24.56
CA ALA A 316 -2.53 -10.74 -23.75
C ALA A 316 -2.24 -10.32 -22.31
N THR A 317 -2.56 -11.20 -21.35
CA THR A 317 -2.17 -11.03 -19.95
C THR A 317 -1.41 -12.25 -19.49
N VAL A 318 -0.24 -12.01 -18.90
CA VAL A 318 0.62 -13.02 -18.32
C VAL A 318 0.55 -12.92 -16.81
N ALA A 319 -0.05 -13.93 -16.18
CA ALA A 319 0.04 -14.08 -14.74
C ALA A 319 1.30 -14.85 -14.40
N ARG A 320 2.05 -14.37 -13.40
CA ARG A 320 3.20 -15.07 -12.86
C ARG A 320 2.93 -15.48 -11.42
N ARG A 321 3.34 -16.70 -11.09
CA ARG A 321 3.39 -17.24 -9.73
C ARG A 321 4.86 -17.49 -9.44
N ASP A 322 5.40 -16.77 -8.46
CA ASP A 322 6.81 -16.85 -8.09
C ASP A 322 7.13 -18.17 -7.38
#